data_AF-A0A968P0F4-F1
#
_entry.id   AF-A0A968P0F4-F1
#
_cell.length_a   1.000
_cell.length_b   1.000
_cell.length_c   1.000
_cell.angle_alpha   90.00
_cell.angle_beta   90.00
_cell.angle_gamma   90.00
#
_symmetry.space_group_name_H-M   'P 1'
#
loop_
_entity.id
_entity.type
_entity.pdbx_description
1 polymer ?
#
loop_
_entity_poly.entity_id
_entity_poly.type
_entity_poly.pdbx_seq_one_letter_code
_entity_poly.pdbx_strand_id
1 'polypeptide(L)'
;MGEQSRSIVSVLKDPALTRFYVTMIPEELPVTEGLELARDIQGEMEQIPELIFNRYLESPLTVEQLRRFEGHEFADYLAVLLERQAGTRRQAEGRGMPLRLLPWIFTNNVPEKIRLLAAALEPS
;
A
#
# COMPACT_ATOMS: atom_id res chain seq x y z
N MET A 1 15.39 -21.91 -26.75
CA MET A 1 15.24 -20.83 -25.75
C MET A 1 13.82 -20.28 -25.64
N GLY A 2 13.02 -20.15 -26.72
CA GLY A 2 11.67 -19.57 -26.63
C GLY A 2 10.56 -20.44 -26.00
N GLU A 3 10.79 -21.72 -25.73
CA GLU A 3 9.77 -22.61 -25.14
C GLU A 3 9.71 -22.47 -23.61
N GLN A 4 10.87 -22.38 -22.95
CA GLN A 4 10.96 -22.12 -21.51
C GLN A 4 10.40 -20.75 -21.13
N SER A 5 10.70 -19.71 -21.92
CA SER A 5 10.14 -18.38 -21.69
C SER A 5 8.61 -18.37 -21.79
N ARG A 6 8.04 -19.08 -22.77
CA ARG A 6 6.57 -19.23 -22.90
C ARG A 6 5.96 -19.96 -21.70
N SER A 7 6.62 -21.01 -21.22
CA SER A 7 6.18 -21.73 -20.02
C SER A 7 6.20 -20.84 -18.78
N ILE A 8 7.26 -20.04 -18.58
CA ILE A 8 7.34 -19.08 -17.45
C ILE A 8 6.20 -18.06 -17.54
N VAL A 9 5.97 -17.47 -18.71
CA VAL A 9 4.88 -16.49 -18.90
C VAL A 9 3.52 -17.12 -18.61
N SER A 10 3.28 -18.36 -19.03
CA SER A 10 2.01 -19.04 -18.73
C SER A 10 1.78 -19.21 -17.22
N VAL A 11 2.83 -19.52 -16.44
CA VAL A 11 2.73 -19.62 -14.98
C VAL A 11 2.49 -18.26 -14.33
N LEU A 12 3.16 -17.21 -14.81
CA LEU A 12 2.99 -15.86 -14.30
C LEU A 12 1.59 -15.30 -14.60
N LYS A 13 1.00 -15.65 -15.74
CA LYS A 13 -0.36 -15.24 -16.12
C LYS A 13 -1.46 -16.02 -15.43
N ASP A 14 -1.21 -17.24 -14.95
CA ASP A 14 -2.21 -18.06 -14.27
C ASP A 14 -2.49 -17.55 -12.84
N PRO A 15 -3.68 -17.00 -12.55
CA PRO A 15 -4.02 -16.48 -11.21
C PRO A 15 -4.22 -17.58 -10.15
N ALA A 16 -4.31 -18.85 -10.55
CA ALA A 16 -4.33 -19.98 -9.62
C ALA A 16 -2.91 -20.33 -9.11
N LEU A 17 -1.88 -19.96 -9.86
CA LEU A 17 -0.48 -20.24 -9.55
C LEU A 17 0.27 -19.00 -9.04
N THR A 18 -0.02 -17.84 -9.61
CA THR A 18 0.69 -16.59 -9.33
C THR A 18 -0.30 -15.51 -8.91
N ARG A 19 0.07 -14.71 -7.91
CA ARG A 19 -0.62 -13.48 -7.54
C ARG A 19 0.39 -12.36 -7.38
N PHE A 20 0.02 -11.17 -7.86
CA PHE A 20 0.86 -9.99 -7.77
C PHE A 20 0.42 -9.08 -6.61
N TYR A 21 1.39 -8.66 -5.82
CA TYR A 21 1.22 -7.69 -4.75
C TYR A 21 2.19 -6.54 -4.98
N VAL A 22 1.67 -5.31 -5.04
CA VAL A 22 2.48 -4.10 -5.20
C VAL A 22 2.50 -3.38 -3.86
N THR A 23 3.66 -3.37 -3.22
CA THR A 23 3.85 -2.71 -1.92
C THR A 23 4.47 -1.34 -2.11
N MET A 24 3.87 -0.33 -1.47
CA MET A 24 4.31 1.06 -1.48
C MET A 24 4.08 1.70 -0.12
N ILE A 25 4.77 2.81 0.17
CA ILE A 25 4.51 3.65 1.35
C ILE A 25 3.68 4.87 0.92
N PRO A 26 2.92 5.53 1.80
CA PRO A 26 1.99 6.61 1.44
C PRO A 26 2.70 7.95 1.14
N GLU A 27 3.71 7.91 0.27
CA GLU A 27 4.48 9.05 -0.22
C GLU A 27 4.28 9.18 -1.74
N GLU A 28 4.43 10.40 -2.27
CA GLU A 28 4.07 10.74 -3.65
C GLU A 28 4.77 9.88 -4.71
N LEU A 29 6.10 9.77 -4.62
CA LEU A 29 6.90 9.01 -5.59
C LEU A 29 6.65 7.49 -5.50
N PRO A 30 6.74 6.84 -4.31
CA PRO A 30 6.43 5.41 -4.18
C PRO A 30 5.03 5.03 -4.67
N VAL A 31 4.04 5.91 -4.46
CA VAL A 31 2.67 5.66 -4.92
C VAL A 31 2.58 5.79 -6.44
N THR A 32 3.25 6.78 -7.02
CA THR A 32 3.29 6.95 -8.48
C THR A 32 3.95 5.73 -9.15
N GLU A 33 5.13 5.34 -8.69
CA GLU A 33 5.86 4.17 -9.22
C GLU A 33 5.08 2.86 -9.01
N GLY A 34 4.48 2.68 -7.83
CA GLY A 34 3.67 1.51 -7.54
C GLY A 34 2.44 1.40 -8.46
N LEU A 35 1.76 2.52 -8.72
CA LEU A 35 0.60 2.53 -9.62
C LEU A 35 0.98 2.32 -11.09
N GLU A 36 2.14 2.80 -11.53
CA GLU A 36 2.68 2.51 -12.86
C GLU A 36 2.98 1.01 -13.01
N LEU A 37 3.70 0.42 -12.06
CA LEU A 37 3.97 -1.01 -12.04
C LEU A 37 2.68 -1.84 -12.03
N ALA A 38 1.69 -1.43 -11.23
CA ALA A 38 0.42 -2.12 -11.14
C ALA A 38 -0.35 -2.11 -12.48
N ARG A 39 -0.32 -0.98 -13.18
CA ARG A 39 -0.90 -0.85 -14.54
C ARG A 39 -0.18 -1.75 -15.53
N ASP A 40 1.15 -1.80 -15.47
CA ASP A 40 1.95 -2.57 -16.40
C ASP A 40 1.76 -4.09 -16.14
N ILE A 41 1.66 -4.53 -14.89
CA ILE A 41 1.27 -5.91 -14.52
C ILE A 41 -0.12 -6.24 -15.09
N GLN A 42 -1.10 -5.34 -14.95
CA GLN A 42 -2.44 -5.55 -15.48
C GLN A 42 -2.44 -5.70 -17.00
N GLY A 43 -1.65 -4.88 -17.71
CA GLY A 43 -1.53 -4.94 -19.17
C GLY A 43 -0.76 -6.16 -19.69
N GLU A 44 0.36 -6.50 -19.05
CA GLU A 44 1.26 -7.55 -19.53
C GLU A 44 0.88 -8.95 -19.04
N MET A 45 0.46 -9.05 -17.78
CA MET A 45 0.16 -10.33 -17.11
C MET A 45 -1.34 -10.63 -17.07
N GLU A 46 -2.20 -9.70 -17.50
CA GLU A 46 -3.67 -9.85 -17.50
C GLU A 46 -4.24 -10.14 -16.11
N GLN A 47 -3.54 -9.70 -15.04
CA GLN A 47 -3.95 -9.86 -13.65
C GLN A 47 -4.10 -8.51 -12.97
N ILE A 48 -5.10 -8.37 -12.10
CA ILE A 48 -5.26 -7.18 -11.26
C ILE A 48 -4.44 -7.39 -9.99
N PRO A 49 -3.32 -6.66 -9.80
CA PRO A 49 -2.53 -6.79 -8.59
C PRO A 49 -3.26 -6.21 -7.38
N GLU A 50 -2.93 -6.73 -6.20
CA GLU A 50 -3.36 -6.13 -4.94
C GLU A 50 -2.33 -5.07 -4.52
N LEU A 51 -2.81 -3.87 -4.22
CA LEU A 51 -2.01 -2.77 -3.72
C LEU A 51 -1.89 -2.87 -2.19
N ILE A 52 -0.68 -2.68 -1.66
CA ILE A 52 -0.40 -2.69 -0.23
C ILE A 52 0.25 -1.36 0.15
N PHE A 53 -0.46 -0.55 0.93
CA PHE A 53 0.10 0.63 1.59
C PHE A 53 0.75 0.22 2.90
N ASN A 54 2.07 0.06 2.87
CA ASN A 54 2.87 -0.23 4.05
C ASN A 54 3.14 1.04 4.87
N ARG A 55 3.37 0.85 6.18
CA ARG A 55 3.64 1.94 7.14
C ARG A 55 2.55 3.01 7.15
N TYR A 56 1.30 2.60 6.98
CA TYR A 56 0.17 3.50 7.09
C TYR A 56 0.05 3.99 8.54
N LEU A 57 0.10 5.31 8.73
CA LEU A 57 -0.04 5.89 10.05
C LEU A 57 -1.51 5.90 10.46
N GLU A 58 -1.85 5.07 11.44
CA GLU A 58 -3.15 5.12 12.11
C GLU A 58 -3.09 6.17 13.22
N SER A 59 -3.74 7.31 12.98
CA SER A 59 -3.86 8.36 13.98
C SER A 59 -5.18 8.22 14.74
N PRO A 60 -5.17 8.32 16.09
CA PRO A 60 -6.40 8.39 16.87
C PRO A 60 -7.17 9.70 16.67
N LEU A 61 -6.53 10.71 16.04
CA LEU A 61 -7.11 12.02 15.77
C LEU A 61 -7.27 12.24 14.26
N THR A 62 -8.40 12.83 13.87
CA THR A 62 -8.62 13.32 12.50
C THR A 62 -7.91 14.65 12.27
N VAL A 63 -7.75 15.03 11.00
CA VAL A 63 -7.20 16.35 10.62
C VAL A 63 -8.01 17.49 11.24
N GLU A 64 -9.34 17.39 11.27
CA GLU A 64 -10.22 18.39 11.87
C GLU A 64 -10.04 18.51 13.38
N GLN A 65 -9.75 17.39 14.06
CA GLN A 65 -9.46 17.39 15.49
C GLN A 65 -8.09 18.01 15.78
N LEU A 66 -7.10 17.76 14.92
CA LEU A 66 -5.75 18.35 15.03
C LEU A 66 -5.76 19.87 14.84
N ARG A 67 -6.63 20.40 13.96
CA ARG A 67 -6.81 21.84 13.77
C ARG A 67 -7.25 22.59 15.04
N ARG A 68 -7.77 21.90 16.06
CA ARG A 68 -8.07 22.52 17.37
C ARG A 68 -6.83 22.89 18.18
N PHE A 69 -5.67 22.35 17.78
CA PHE A 69 -4.36 22.59 18.39
C PHE A 69 -3.47 23.44 17.46
N GLU A 70 -4.06 24.22 16.55
CA GLU A 70 -3.34 25.09 15.63
C GLU A 70 -2.31 25.97 16.37
N GLY A 71 -1.09 26.04 15.82
CA GLY A 71 0.03 26.74 16.45
C GLY A 71 0.90 25.85 17.36
N HIS A 72 0.49 24.60 17.61
CA HIS A 72 1.39 23.58 18.15
C HIS A 72 2.11 22.85 17.00
N GLU A 73 3.44 23.00 16.93
CA GLU A 73 4.28 22.46 15.85
C GLU A 73 4.00 20.98 15.53
N PHE A 74 3.82 20.14 16.56
CA PHE A 74 3.55 18.72 16.36
C PHE A 74 2.16 18.46 15.76
N ALA A 75 1.14 19.20 16.19
CA ALA A 75 -0.21 19.05 15.65
C ALA A 75 -0.27 19.51 14.19
N ASP A 76 0.39 20.61 13.87
CA ASP A 76 0.50 21.14 12.51
C ASP A 76 1.25 20.16 11.60
N TYR A 77 2.37 19.60 12.07
CA TYR A 77 3.11 18.56 11.36
C TYR A 77 2.26 17.32 11.09
N LEU A 78 1.57 16.81 12.12
CA LEU A 78 0.76 15.61 12.01
C LEU A 78 -0.43 15.83 11.07
N ALA A 79 -1.06 17.01 11.09
CA ALA A 79 -2.15 17.36 10.18
C ALA A 79 -1.68 17.31 8.71
N VAL A 80 -0.54 17.94 8.40
CA VAL A 80 0.05 17.92 7.05
C VAL A 80 0.37 16.49 6.61
N LEU A 81 0.93 15.67 7.51
CA LEU A 81 1.26 14.27 7.22
C LEU A 81 0.00 13.46 6.88
N LEU A 82 -1.06 13.61 7.68
CA LEU A 82 -2.33 12.90 7.45
C LEU A 82 -3.05 13.37 6.19
N GLU A 83 -3.01 14.67 5.87
CA GLU A 83 -3.56 15.21 4.63
C GLU A 83 -2.85 14.62 3.40
N ARG A 84 -1.51 14.52 3.44
CA ARG A 84 -0.71 13.89 2.37
C ARG A 84 -1.04 12.40 2.23
N GLN A 85 -1.07 11.66 3.33
CA GLN A 85 -1.43 10.24 3.35
C GLN A 85 -2.85 10.00 2.81
N ALA A 86 -3.80 10.89 3.11
CA ALA A 86 -5.15 10.82 2.57
C ALA A 86 -5.21 11.15 1.07
N GLY A 87 -4.36 12.07 0.60
CA GLY A 87 -4.19 12.38 -0.83
C GLY A 87 -3.70 11.17 -1.63
N THR A 88 -2.60 10.56 -1.18
CA THR A 88 -2.01 9.40 -1.85
C THR A 88 -2.93 8.18 -1.80
N ARG A 89 -3.65 7.98 -0.69
CA ARG A 89 -4.66 6.92 -0.59
C ARG A 89 -5.78 7.10 -1.62
N ARG A 90 -6.34 8.31 -1.75
CA ARG A 90 -7.38 8.60 -2.76
C ARG A 90 -6.89 8.36 -4.18
N GLN A 91 -5.63 8.69 -4.47
CA GLN A 91 -5.00 8.42 -5.76
C GLN A 91 -4.96 6.92 -6.07
N ALA A 92 -4.62 6.07 -5.09
CA ALA A 92 -4.60 4.62 -5.24
C ALA A 92 -6.02 4.02 -5.35
N GLU A 93 -6.95 4.42 -4.49
CA GLU A 93 -8.35 3.98 -4.53
C GLU A 93 -9.03 4.33 -5.86
N GLY A 94 -8.70 5.48 -6.43
CA GLY A 94 -9.21 5.94 -7.74
C GLY A 94 -8.82 5.05 -8.93
N ARG A 95 -7.91 4.09 -8.76
CA ARG A 95 -7.49 3.15 -9.81
C ARG A 95 -8.34 1.88 -9.89
N GLY A 96 -9.27 1.67 -8.95
CA GLY A 96 -10.16 0.50 -8.95
C GLY A 96 -9.46 -0.84 -8.68
N MET A 97 -8.23 -0.81 -8.19
CA MET A 97 -7.49 -2.00 -7.75
C MET A 97 -7.73 -2.24 -6.24
N PRO A 98 -7.74 -3.49 -5.78
CA PRO A 98 -7.84 -3.78 -4.36
C PRO A 98 -6.69 -3.13 -3.58
N LEU A 99 -6.99 -2.40 -2.51
CA LEU A 99 -6.01 -1.73 -1.66
C LEU A 99 -6.12 -2.25 -0.22
N ARG A 100 -5.01 -2.73 0.33
CA ARG A 100 -4.85 -3.03 1.76
C ARG A 100 -3.92 -2.03 2.42
N LEU A 101 -4.18 -1.75 3.69
CA LEU A 101 -3.37 -0.88 4.53
C LEU A 101 -2.66 -1.73 5.58
N LEU A 102 -1.35 -1.56 5.72
CA LEU A 102 -0.58 -2.15 6.80
C LEU A 102 -0.12 -1.06 7.77
N PRO A 103 -0.39 -1.24 9.08
CA PRO A 103 -0.12 -0.21 10.05
C PRO A 103 1.38 0.00 10.23
N TRP A 104 1.74 1.23 10.61
CA TRP A 104 3.08 1.50 11.09
C TRP A 104 3.27 0.99 12.51
N ILE A 105 4.10 -0.05 12.66
CA ILE A 105 4.34 -0.73 13.94
C ILE A 105 5.60 -0.21 14.62
N PHE A 106 5.45 0.29 15.85
CA PHE A 106 6.51 0.88 16.68
C PHE A 106 7.18 -0.09 17.67
N THR A 107 7.20 -1.40 17.39
CA THR A 107 7.98 -2.39 18.17
C THR A 107 9.33 -2.68 17.51
N ASN A 108 10.36 -2.90 18.34
CA ASN A 108 11.67 -3.40 17.90
C ASN A 108 11.76 -4.93 17.94
N ASN A 109 10.75 -5.61 18.49
CA ASN A 109 10.68 -7.07 18.50
C ASN A 109 10.21 -7.58 17.12
N VAL A 110 11.09 -8.25 16.39
CA VAL A 110 10.82 -8.73 15.03
C VAL A 110 9.71 -9.79 14.99
N PRO A 111 9.73 -10.86 15.82
CA PRO A 111 8.63 -11.82 15.87
C PRO A 111 7.26 -11.16 16.13
N GLU A 112 7.20 -10.21 17.05
CA GLU A 112 5.96 -9.48 17.35
C GLU A 112 5.52 -8.62 16.17
N LYS A 113 6.45 -7.91 15.53
CA LYS A 113 6.17 -7.10 14.33
C LYS A 113 5.59 -7.95 13.20
N ILE A 114 6.17 -9.13 12.94
CA ILE A 114 5.67 -10.07 11.93
C ILE A 114 4.24 -10.52 12.28
N ARG A 115 4.00 -10.90 13.54
CA ARG A 115 2.67 -11.34 14.01
C ARG A 115 1.60 -10.25 13.81
N LEU A 116 1.94 -9.01 14.16
CA LEU A 116 1.03 -7.86 14.01
C LEU A 116 0.76 -7.52 12.54
N LEU A 117 1.78 -7.57 11.66
CA LEU A 117 1.59 -7.36 10.22
C LEU A 117 0.77 -8.50 9.59
N ALA A 118 1.01 -9.74 9.99
CA ALA A 118 0.25 -10.89 9.52
C ALA A 118 -1.23 -10.79 9.89
N ALA A 119 -1.53 -10.40 11.14
CA ALA A 119 -2.90 -10.17 11.59
C ALA A 119 -3.61 -9.07 10.79
N ALA A 120 -2.88 -8.03 10.35
CA ALA A 120 -3.44 -6.97 9.50
C ALA A 120 -3.68 -7.39 8.04
N LEU A 121 -3.12 -8.54 7.60
CA LEU A 121 -3.32 -9.08 6.25
C LEU A 121 -4.48 -10.09 6.16
N GLU A 122 -5.00 -10.57 7.29
CA GLU A 122 -6.13 -11.51 7.30
C GLU A 122 -7.42 -10.80 6.83
N PRO A 123 -8.22 -11.40 5.92
CA PRO A 123 -9.47 -10.80 5.46
C PRO A 123 -10.48 -10.72 6.62
N SER A 124 -11.11 -9.55 6.80
CA SER A 124 -12.25 -9.33 7.70
C SER A 124 -13.50 -10.08 7.25
#